data_AF-B3EC28-F1
#
_entry.id   AF-B3EC28-F1
#
_cell.length_a   1.000
_cell.length_b   1.000
_cell.length_c   1.000
_cell.angle_alpha   90.00
_cell.angle_beta   90.00
_cell.angle_gamma   90.00
#
_symmetry.space_group_name_H-M   'P 1'
#
loop_
_entity.id
_entity.type
_entity.pdbx_description
1 polymer ?
#
loop_
_entity_poly.entity_id
_entity_poly.type
_entity_poly.pdbx_seq_one_letter_code
_entity_poly.pdbx_strand_id
1 'polypeptide(L)'
;MQAEKHLFATTPFLGAFLRKRAVERLFSGNSREAALELAGAVENGHPEADAIIRRLLRLQHGSEPVMYGALWNCWKSRRFEELLNRTHASETLLQDLLRAIEAMPETDWGNGMVFTIWSLLDRDDIAEKIEAKGRHAPALELDALFGLVRGNPERYLALEDPDHSIFEKAWLAATSARRQRISTTVLKSQNPRLVAAYDHAVRDGHDPQLVIEALKLCGDHDALLDRLHGLPFTSALEVVAYWEESGGRPKNPSGKAVAEAAVALYRELPGLLPELRPSRPPGARDIFSFWTERYGSGELLEQDLSSPDPFRRAGALFAGAQRGSVPRSRLQEITLNGAWPEKLALHYLVAAPEAGSRHEHVSWLRPQDNIVAAILATRLPGSPEESSMLMDRLHTGAGPADRSAGLQRKLLQLLGLLQGYFLRGLITVDSSDDATEKTAVETEEMTDMEW
;
A
#
# COMPACT_ATOMS: atom_id res chain seq x y z
N MET A 1 -49.30 -19.45 -7.21
CA MET A 1 -49.58 -20.83 -7.69
C MET A 1 -50.04 -20.97 -9.16
N GLN A 2 -51.05 -20.28 -9.70
CA GLN A 2 -51.39 -20.45 -11.14
C GLN A 2 -50.56 -19.56 -12.09
N ALA A 3 -50.05 -18.42 -11.64
CA ALA A 3 -49.25 -17.51 -12.47
C ALA A 3 -47.83 -18.05 -12.74
N GLU A 4 -47.17 -18.62 -11.73
CA GLU A 4 -45.84 -19.25 -11.84
C GLU A 4 -45.78 -20.31 -12.95
N LYS A 5 -46.85 -21.12 -13.10
CA LYS A 5 -46.93 -22.20 -14.09
C LYS A 5 -46.85 -21.72 -15.54
N HIS A 6 -47.16 -20.45 -15.80
CA HIS A 6 -47.19 -19.89 -17.15
C HIS A 6 -46.03 -18.92 -17.42
N LEU A 7 -45.13 -18.73 -16.46
CA LEU A 7 -44.00 -17.80 -16.57
C LEU A 7 -43.03 -18.17 -17.69
N PHE A 8 -42.83 -19.47 -17.96
CA PHE A 8 -41.96 -19.95 -19.03
C PHE A 8 -42.74 -20.66 -20.15
N ALA A 9 -44.00 -20.29 -20.38
CA ALA A 9 -44.83 -20.94 -21.39
C ALA A 9 -44.18 -20.88 -22.79
N THR A 10 -43.90 -22.04 -23.39
CA THR A 10 -43.23 -22.19 -24.70
C THR A 10 -44.20 -22.38 -25.87
N THR A 11 -45.51 -22.34 -25.62
CA THR A 11 -46.54 -22.57 -26.65
C THR A 11 -46.44 -21.53 -27.77
N PRO A 12 -46.39 -21.91 -29.06
CA PRO A 12 -46.34 -20.96 -30.17
C PRO A 12 -47.56 -20.01 -30.14
N PHE A 13 -47.32 -18.70 -30.35
CA PHE A 13 -48.29 -17.59 -30.31
C PHE A 13 -49.03 -17.35 -28.98
N LEU A 14 -49.53 -18.39 -28.29
CA LEU A 14 -50.16 -18.25 -26.97
C LEU A 14 -49.16 -18.00 -25.84
N GLY A 15 -47.93 -18.51 -25.96
CA GLY A 15 -46.91 -18.45 -24.91
C GLY A 15 -46.55 -17.01 -24.53
N ALA A 16 -46.37 -16.11 -25.51
CA ALA A 16 -46.07 -14.70 -25.23
C ALA A 16 -47.20 -14.00 -24.46
N PHE A 17 -48.46 -14.26 -24.85
CA PHE A 17 -49.62 -13.69 -24.16
C PHE A 17 -49.74 -14.22 -22.71
N LEU A 18 -49.55 -15.53 -22.53
CA LEU A 18 -49.60 -16.17 -21.21
C LEU A 18 -48.48 -15.67 -20.28
N ARG A 19 -47.25 -15.51 -20.79
CA ARG A 19 -46.12 -14.95 -20.04
C ARG A 19 -46.39 -13.51 -19.59
N LYS A 20 -46.83 -12.63 -20.49
CA LYS A 20 -47.21 -11.25 -20.14
C LYS A 20 -48.28 -11.20 -19.06
N ARG A 21 -49.33 -12.02 -19.18
CA ARG A 21 -50.40 -12.09 -18.19
C ARG A 21 -49.92 -12.61 -16.84
N ALA A 22 -48.98 -13.56 -16.83
CA ALA A 22 -48.36 -14.06 -15.60
C ALA A 22 -47.53 -12.97 -14.92
N VAL A 23 -46.70 -12.24 -15.69
CA VAL A 23 -45.91 -11.11 -15.20
C VAL A 23 -46.80 -10.01 -14.60
N GLU A 24 -47.85 -9.59 -15.30
CA GLU A 24 -48.80 -8.58 -14.79
C GLU A 24 -49.46 -9.04 -13.49
N ARG A 25 -49.85 -10.32 -13.42
CA ARG A 25 -50.48 -10.87 -12.22
C ARG A 25 -49.52 -10.88 -11.02
N LEU A 26 -48.24 -11.18 -11.24
CA LEU A 26 -47.22 -11.14 -10.18
C LEU A 26 -46.99 -9.70 -9.69
N PHE A 27 -46.85 -8.72 -10.59
CA PHE A 27 -46.75 -7.31 -10.18
C PHE A 27 -48.01 -6.84 -9.42
N SER A 28 -49.21 -7.22 -9.86
CA SER A 28 -50.45 -6.88 -9.14
C SER A 28 -50.59 -7.51 -7.76
N GLY A 29 -49.84 -8.59 -7.49
CA GLY A 29 -49.88 -9.30 -6.22
C GLY A 29 -49.17 -8.59 -5.08
N ASN A 30 -48.22 -7.68 -5.39
CA ASN A 30 -47.41 -6.91 -4.43
C ASN A 30 -46.92 -7.74 -3.21
N SER A 31 -46.50 -8.98 -3.44
CA SER A 31 -46.10 -9.91 -2.40
C SER A 31 -44.60 -10.22 -2.45
N ARG A 32 -44.06 -10.75 -1.34
CA ARG A 32 -42.67 -11.19 -1.25
C ARG A 32 -42.36 -12.28 -2.28
N GLU A 33 -43.25 -13.26 -2.41
CA GLU A 33 -43.10 -14.39 -3.34
C GLU A 33 -43.10 -13.89 -4.78
N ALA A 34 -43.97 -12.93 -5.11
CA ALA A 34 -44.00 -12.34 -6.44
C ALA A 34 -42.69 -11.63 -6.82
N ALA A 35 -42.06 -10.92 -5.88
CA ALA A 35 -40.73 -10.32 -6.10
C ALA A 35 -39.67 -11.38 -6.41
N LEU A 36 -39.64 -12.47 -5.62
CA LEU A 36 -38.65 -13.54 -5.77
C LEU A 36 -38.84 -14.31 -7.10
N GLU A 37 -40.08 -14.60 -7.47
CA GLU A 37 -40.39 -15.26 -8.74
C GLU A 37 -40.01 -14.40 -9.94
N LEU A 38 -40.30 -13.08 -9.91
CA LEU A 38 -39.91 -12.17 -10.98
C LEU A 38 -38.39 -11.98 -11.08
N ALA A 39 -37.69 -11.87 -9.94
CA ALA A 39 -36.23 -11.82 -9.93
C ALA A 39 -35.60 -13.12 -10.46
N GLY A 40 -36.11 -14.27 -10.02
CA GLY A 40 -35.70 -15.58 -10.53
C GLY A 40 -36.00 -15.75 -12.03
N ALA A 41 -37.09 -15.16 -12.54
CA ALA A 41 -37.40 -15.17 -13.96
C ALA A 41 -36.31 -14.49 -14.79
N VAL A 42 -35.84 -13.32 -14.34
CA VAL A 42 -34.80 -12.54 -15.01
C VAL A 42 -33.50 -13.34 -15.08
N GLU A 43 -33.09 -13.95 -13.96
CA GLU A 43 -31.87 -14.77 -13.88
C GLU A 43 -31.94 -16.04 -14.74
N ASN A 44 -33.10 -16.70 -14.78
CA ASN A 44 -33.31 -17.91 -15.58
C ASN A 44 -33.52 -17.62 -17.07
N GLY A 45 -33.18 -16.42 -17.55
CA GLY A 45 -33.20 -16.08 -18.97
C GLY A 45 -34.61 -15.95 -19.57
N HIS A 46 -35.58 -15.45 -18.79
CA HIS A 46 -36.94 -15.25 -19.30
C HIS A 46 -36.94 -14.37 -20.58
N PRO A 47 -37.76 -14.70 -21.61
CA PRO A 47 -37.76 -13.98 -22.89
C PRO A 47 -38.06 -12.47 -22.80
N GLU A 48 -38.71 -12.04 -21.71
CA GLU A 48 -39.05 -10.64 -21.43
C GLU A 48 -38.25 -10.08 -20.23
N ALA A 49 -37.10 -10.67 -19.90
CA ALA A 49 -36.30 -10.30 -18.73
C ALA A 49 -35.98 -8.80 -18.66
N ASP A 50 -35.65 -8.15 -19.78
CA ASP A 50 -35.35 -6.72 -19.82
C ASP A 50 -36.58 -5.84 -19.50
N ALA A 51 -37.78 -6.26 -19.90
CA ALA A 51 -39.00 -5.53 -19.55
C ALA A 51 -39.35 -5.73 -18.06
N ILE A 52 -39.14 -6.94 -17.54
CA ILE A 52 -39.35 -7.27 -16.13
C ILE A 52 -38.39 -6.46 -15.25
N ILE A 53 -37.09 -6.49 -15.53
CA ILE A 53 -36.09 -5.81 -14.69
C ILE A 53 -36.28 -4.28 -14.67
N ARG A 54 -36.66 -3.66 -15.81
CA ARG A 54 -37.01 -2.23 -15.83
C ARG A 54 -38.16 -1.90 -14.90
N ARG A 55 -39.19 -2.75 -14.88
CA ARG A 55 -40.35 -2.53 -14.02
C ARG A 55 -40.02 -2.80 -12.55
N LEU A 56 -39.21 -3.81 -12.26
CA LEU A 56 -38.67 -4.08 -10.92
C LEU A 56 -37.85 -2.89 -10.38
N LEU A 57 -37.00 -2.26 -11.21
CA LEU A 57 -36.23 -1.06 -10.85
C LEU A 57 -37.09 0.19 -10.63
N ARG A 58 -38.34 0.20 -11.12
CA ARG A 58 -39.30 1.30 -10.95
C ARG A 58 -40.22 1.14 -9.75
N LEU A 59 -40.15 0.01 -9.04
CA LEU A 59 -40.86 -0.16 -7.78
C LEU A 59 -40.41 0.94 -6.80
N GLN A 60 -41.35 1.51 -6.06
CA GLN A 60 -41.05 2.52 -5.06
C GLN A 60 -41.31 1.98 -3.65
N HIS A 61 -40.39 2.25 -2.73
CA HIS A 61 -40.56 1.85 -1.33
C HIS A 61 -41.84 2.43 -0.70
N GLY A 62 -42.27 3.64 -1.11
CA GLY A 62 -43.48 4.28 -0.57
C GLY A 62 -44.80 3.61 -0.98
N SER A 63 -44.89 3.06 -2.18
CA SER A 63 -46.11 2.41 -2.71
C SER A 63 -46.12 0.90 -2.49
N GLU A 64 -44.96 0.26 -2.63
CA GLU A 64 -44.82 -1.20 -2.69
C GLU A 64 -43.71 -1.70 -1.74
N PRO A 65 -43.73 -1.35 -0.43
CA PRO A 65 -42.61 -1.59 0.48
C PRO A 65 -42.25 -3.07 0.63
N VAL A 66 -43.24 -3.97 0.64
CA VAL A 66 -43.04 -5.41 0.83
C VAL A 66 -42.32 -6.03 -0.38
N MET A 67 -42.83 -5.77 -1.59
CA MET A 67 -42.25 -6.28 -2.82
C MET A 67 -40.87 -5.64 -3.07
N TYR A 68 -40.74 -4.33 -2.84
CA TYR A 68 -39.48 -3.59 -2.96
C TYR A 68 -38.40 -4.15 -2.02
N GLY A 69 -38.70 -4.27 -0.72
CA GLY A 69 -37.74 -4.80 0.26
C GLY A 69 -37.33 -6.24 -0.03
N ALA A 70 -38.28 -7.10 -0.43
CA ALA A 70 -38.00 -8.49 -0.81
C ALA A 70 -37.06 -8.57 -2.03
N LEU A 71 -37.31 -7.75 -3.05
CA LEU A 71 -36.50 -7.70 -4.27
C LEU A 71 -35.05 -7.29 -3.98
N TRP A 72 -34.85 -6.17 -3.30
CA TRP A 72 -33.50 -5.66 -3.02
C TRP A 72 -32.71 -6.58 -2.09
N ASN A 73 -33.37 -7.20 -1.11
CA ASN A 73 -32.73 -8.23 -0.28
C ASN A 73 -32.37 -9.48 -1.07
N CYS A 74 -33.22 -9.90 -2.02
CA CYS A 74 -32.91 -11.01 -2.93
C CYS A 74 -31.66 -10.70 -3.77
N TRP A 75 -31.61 -9.54 -4.41
CA TRP A 75 -30.43 -9.11 -5.16
C TRP A 75 -29.19 -9.00 -4.29
N LYS A 76 -29.30 -8.44 -3.07
CA LYS A 76 -28.19 -8.39 -2.12
C LYS A 76 -27.66 -9.79 -1.78
N SER A 77 -28.54 -10.76 -1.52
CA SER A 77 -28.15 -12.14 -1.20
C SER A 77 -27.41 -12.84 -2.34
N ARG A 78 -27.61 -12.36 -3.58
CA ARG A 78 -26.94 -12.80 -4.81
C ARG A 78 -25.85 -11.84 -5.28
N ARG A 79 -25.37 -10.97 -4.38
CA ARG A 79 -24.33 -9.96 -4.64
C ARG A 79 -24.60 -9.07 -5.85
N PHE A 80 -25.87 -8.89 -6.21
CA PHE A 80 -26.33 -8.12 -7.36
C PHE A 80 -25.83 -8.62 -8.73
N GLU A 81 -25.26 -9.83 -8.84
CA GLU A 81 -24.54 -10.29 -10.04
C GLU A 81 -25.35 -10.11 -11.34
N GLU A 82 -26.58 -10.64 -11.40
CA GLU A 82 -27.41 -10.53 -12.61
C GLU A 82 -27.85 -9.09 -12.91
N LEU A 83 -28.16 -8.32 -11.87
CA LEU A 83 -28.52 -6.90 -12.02
C LEU A 83 -27.35 -6.10 -12.61
N LEU A 84 -26.14 -6.32 -12.10
CA LEU A 84 -24.93 -5.63 -12.56
C LEU A 84 -24.53 -6.07 -13.97
N ASN A 85 -24.61 -7.36 -14.29
CA ASN A 85 -24.32 -7.89 -15.62
C ASN A 85 -25.22 -7.24 -16.69
N ARG A 86 -26.53 -7.15 -16.43
CA ARG A 86 -27.49 -6.55 -17.37
C ARG A 86 -27.37 -5.04 -17.49
N THR A 87 -27.12 -4.34 -16.38
CA THR A 87 -26.93 -2.88 -16.40
C THR A 87 -25.63 -2.50 -17.11
N HIS A 88 -24.58 -3.33 -17.02
CA HIS A 88 -23.37 -3.15 -17.83
C HIS A 88 -23.63 -3.34 -19.33
N ALA A 89 -24.52 -4.27 -19.71
CA ALA A 89 -24.88 -4.52 -21.10
C ALA A 89 -25.89 -3.52 -21.70
N SER A 90 -26.51 -2.65 -20.88
CA SER A 90 -27.59 -1.77 -21.32
C SER A 90 -27.59 -0.42 -20.61
N GLU A 91 -27.24 0.65 -21.34
CA GLU A 91 -27.26 2.03 -20.85
C GLU A 91 -28.64 2.43 -20.29
N THR A 92 -29.72 1.98 -20.93
CA THR A 92 -31.08 2.28 -20.45
C THR A 92 -31.38 1.65 -19.10
N LEU A 93 -30.87 0.44 -18.83
CA LEU A 93 -31.03 -0.22 -17.53
C LEU A 93 -30.17 0.44 -16.47
N LEU A 94 -28.97 0.89 -16.83
CA LEU A 94 -28.12 1.67 -15.94
C LEU A 94 -28.82 2.95 -15.48
N GLN A 95 -29.46 3.69 -16.40
CA GLN A 95 -30.23 4.89 -16.03
C GLN A 95 -31.43 4.57 -15.12
N ASP A 96 -32.14 3.46 -15.37
CA ASP A 96 -33.22 3.00 -14.48
C ASP A 96 -32.65 2.60 -13.09
N LEU A 97 -31.47 1.97 -13.01
CA LEU A 97 -30.78 1.66 -11.74
C LEU A 97 -30.40 2.93 -10.97
N LEU A 98 -29.80 3.91 -11.64
CA LEU A 98 -29.40 5.18 -11.03
C LEU A 98 -30.61 5.92 -10.42
N ARG A 99 -31.76 5.90 -11.10
CA ARG A 99 -33.03 6.44 -10.55
C ARG A 99 -33.52 5.64 -9.35
N ALA A 100 -33.40 4.32 -9.39
CA ALA A 100 -33.80 3.46 -8.28
C ALA A 100 -32.93 3.72 -7.03
N ILE A 101 -31.61 3.88 -7.21
CA ILE A 101 -30.65 4.27 -6.17
C ILE A 101 -31.02 5.63 -5.57
N GLU A 102 -31.33 6.61 -6.41
CA GLU A 102 -31.73 7.95 -5.95
C GLU A 102 -33.04 7.93 -5.15
N ALA A 103 -33.98 7.07 -5.53
CA ALA A 103 -35.25 6.88 -4.85
C ALA A 103 -35.18 5.97 -3.60
N MET A 104 -34.02 5.37 -3.29
CA MET A 104 -33.87 4.54 -2.09
C MET A 104 -34.17 5.33 -0.82
N PRO A 105 -34.81 4.71 0.20
CA PRO A 105 -35.03 5.37 1.48
C PRO A 105 -33.70 5.76 2.15
N GLU A 106 -33.73 6.80 2.98
CA GLU A 106 -32.58 7.30 3.75
C GLU A 106 -32.47 6.63 5.13
N THR A 107 -32.98 5.41 5.24
CA THR A 107 -32.81 4.55 6.41
C THR A 107 -31.48 3.79 6.35
N ASP A 108 -31.02 3.24 7.47
CA ASP A 108 -29.78 2.43 7.51
C ASP A 108 -29.78 1.30 6.50
N TRP A 109 -30.92 0.63 6.30
CA TRP A 109 -31.06 -0.42 5.28
C TRP A 109 -30.86 0.14 3.87
N GLY A 110 -31.50 1.28 3.55
CA GLY A 110 -31.39 1.91 2.23
C GLY A 110 -29.98 2.44 1.96
N ASN A 111 -29.39 3.14 2.93
CA ASN A 111 -28.00 3.60 2.85
C ASN A 111 -27.04 2.41 2.71
N GLY A 112 -27.23 1.34 3.47
CA GLY A 112 -26.46 0.11 3.33
C GLY A 112 -26.52 -0.48 1.92
N MET A 113 -27.68 -0.45 1.25
CA MET A 113 -27.81 -0.91 -0.14
C MET A 113 -27.03 -0.01 -1.10
N VAL A 114 -27.24 1.30 -1.03
CA VAL A 114 -26.57 2.27 -1.92
C VAL A 114 -25.05 2.14 -1.83
N PHE A 115 -24.50 2.11 -0.61
CA PHE A 115 -23.06 2.00 -0.42
C PHE A 115 -22.51 0.63 -0.84
N THR A 116 -23.28 -0.46 -0.69
CA THR A 116 -22.86 -1.78 -1.19
C THR A 116 -22.80 -1.78 -2.73
N ILE A 117 -23.76 -1.16 -3.40
CA ILE A 117 -23.75 -1.08 -4.87
C ILE A 117 -22.59 -0.20 -5.34
N TRP A 118 -22.36 0.94 -4.69
CA TRP A 118 -21.18 1.77 -4.95
C TRP A 118 -19.88 0.99 -4.74
N SER A 119 -19.76 0.21 -3.66
CA SER A 119 -18.54 -0.55 -3.39
C SER A 119 -18.30 -1.67 -4.40
N LEU A 120 -19.33 -2.20 -5.05
CA LEU A 120 -19.17 -3.17 -6.14
C LEU A 120 -18.82 -2.52 -7.49
N LEU A 121 -19.38 -1.34 -7.77
CA LEU A 121 -19.27 -0.70 -9.10
C LEU A 121 -18.19 0.37 -9.20
N ASP A 122 -17.82 1.00 -8.10
CA ASP A 122 -16.83 2.07 -8.03
C ASP A 122 -17.10 3.29 -8.92
N ARG A 123 -18.38 3.59 -9.19
CA ARG A 123 -18.78 4.67 -10.11
C ARG A 123 -18.98 6.01 -9.42
N ASP A 124 -18.57 7.06 -10.12
CA ASP A 124 -18.69 8.44 -9.65
C ASP A 124 -20.13 8.96 -9.65
N ASP A 125 -20.97 8.53 -10.59
CA ASP A 125 -22.39 8.93 -10.66
C ASP A 125 -23.21 8.46 -9.44
N ILE A 126 -22.88 7.28 -8.89
CA ILE A 126 -23.47 6.79 -7.64
C ILE A 126 -22.88 7.56 -6.46
N ALA A 127 -21.58 7.84 -6.47
CA ALA A 127 -20.91 8.61 -5.41
C ALA A 127 -21.49 10.03 -5.29
N GLU A 128 -21.72 10.71 -6.42
CA GLU A 128 -22.35 12.04 -6.46
C GLU A 128 -23.76 12.02 -5.83
N LYS A 129 -24.53 10.96 -6.03
CA LYS A 129 -25.86 10.80 -5.40
C LYS A 129 -25.77 10.59 -3.89
N ILE A 130 -24.76 9.85 -3.41
CA ILE A 130 -24.48 9.67 -1.98
C ILE A 130 -24.11 11.02 -1.35
N GLU A 131 -23.21 11.76 -2.00
CA GLU A 131 -22.71 13.07 -1.56
C GLU A 131 -23.82 14.13 -1.55
N ALA A 132 -24.61 14.23 -2.63
CA ALA A 132 -25.69 15.22 -2.76
C ALA A 132 -26.78 15.08 -1.68
N LYS A 133 -27.00 13.84 -1.20
CA LYS A 133 -27.96 13.56 -0.12
C LYS A 133 -27.32 13.52 1.27
N GLY A 134 -26.01 13.76 1.40
CA GLY A 134 -25.30 13.68 2.68
C GLY A 134 -25.43 12.31 3.36
N ARG A 135 -25.50 11.22 2.58
CA ARG A 135 -25.70 9.87 3.14
C ARG A 135 -24.43 9.36 3.82
N HIS A 136 -24.64 8.59 4.89
CA HIS A 136 -23.61 7.85 5.62
C HIS A 136 -23.89 6.34 5.55
N ALA A 137 -22.84 5.54 5.42
CA ALA A 137 -22.98 4.09 5.49
C ALA A 137 -23.24 3.66 6.94
N PRO A 138 -24.10 2.65 7.17
CA PRO A 138 -24.30 2.09 8.51
C PRO A 138 -23.07 1.33 9.03
N ALA A 139 -22.22 0.84 8.13
CA ALA A 139 -20.94 0.21 8.46
C ALA A 139 -19.83 1.26 8.39
N LEU A 140 -19.13 1.47 9.51
CA LEU A 140 -18.13 2.55 9.66
C LEU A 140 -16.97 2.39 8.66
N GLU A 141 -16.51 1.15 8.44
CA GLU A 141 -15.45 0.83 7.49
C GLU A 141 -15.84 1.17 6.04
N LEU A 142 -17.14 1.06 5.71
CA LEU A 142 -17.65 1.35 4.38
C LEU A 142 -17.82 2.87 4.17
N ASP A 143 -18.22 3.61 5.21
CA ASP A 143 -18.28 5.08 5.16
C ASP A 143 -16.87 5.69 5.10
N ALA A 144 -15.93 5.13 5.88
CA ALA A 144 -14.51 5.48 5.83
C ALA A 144 -13.92 5.20 4.44
N LEU A 145 -14.14 4.00 3.89
CA LEU A 145 -13.71 3.65 2.53
C LEU A 145 -14.25 4.65 1.51
N PHE A 146 -15.53 5.00 1.58
CA PHE A 146 -16.15 5.99 0.71
C PHE A 146 -15.47 7.35 0.80
N GLY A 147 -15.35 7.90 2.01
CA GLY A 147 -14.70 9.20 2.21
C GLY A 147 -13.27 9.24 1.69
N LEU A 148 -12.46 8.24 2.05
CA LEU A 148 -11.06 8.16 1.66
C LEU A 148 -10.89 8.03 0.14
N VAL A 149 -11.71 7.21 -0.52
CA VAL A 149 -11.67 7.04 -1.99
C VAL A 149 -12.11 8.32 -2.71
N ARG A 150 -13.05 9.08 -2.14
CA ARG A 150 -13.58 10.32 -2.71
C ARG A 150 -12.77 11.57 -2.37
N GLY A 151 -11.65 11.44 -1.65
CA GLY A 151 -10.83 12.59 -1.28
C GLY A 151 -11.41 13.43 -0.14
N ASN A 152 -12.33 12.87 0.63
CA ASN A 152 -12.94 13.50 1.80
C ASN A 152 -12.47 12.80 3.10
N PRO A 153 -11.27 13.15 3.62
CA PRO A 153 -10.71 12.50 4.80
C PRO A 153 -11.53 12.75 6.07
N GLU A 154 -12.33 13.81 6.13
CA GLU A 154 -13.13 14.18 7.30
C GLU A 154 -14.13 13.08 7.70
N ARG A 155 -14.64 12.31 6.73
CA ARG A 155 -15.52 11.17 7.03
C ARG A 155 -14.83 10.10 7.88
N TYR A 156 -13.53 9.89 7.68
CA TYR A 156 -12.76 8.98 8.52
C TYR A 156 -12.33 9.66 9.83
N LEU A 157 -11.86 10.91 9.75
CA LEU A 157 -11.34 11.64 10.92
C LEU A 157 -12.41 11.90 11.99
N ALA A 158 -13.68 12.02 11.59
CA ALA A 158 -14.82 12.13 12.49
C ALA A 158 -15.11 10.84 13.28
N LEU A 159 -14.58 9.69 12.85
CA LEU A 159 -14.71 8.43 13.57
C LEU A 159 -13.68 8.35 14.69
N GLU A 160 -14.02 7.74 15.82
CA GLU A 160 -13.04 7.36 16.85
C GLU A 160 -12.44 6.00 16.48
N ASP A 161 -11.15 6.02 16.09
CA ASP A 161 -10.43 4.83 15.59
C ASP A 161 -9.02 4.79 16.21
N PRO A 162 -8.92 4.55 17.53
CA PRO A 162 -7.64 4.59 18.25
C PRO A 162 -6.73 3.42 17.92
N ASP A 163 -7.29 2.27 17.50
CA ASP A 163 -6.56 1.07 17.12
C ASP A 163 -6.37 0.93 15.60
N HIS A 164 -6.84 1.91 14.82
CA HIS A 164 -6.77 1.94 13.36
C HIS A 164 -7.52 0.80 12.66
N SER A 165 -8.38 0.06 13.38
CA SER A 165 -9.08 -1.12 12.89
C SER A 165 -10.13 -0.78 11.82
N ILE A 166 -10.74 0.41 11.90
CA ILE A 166 -11.70 0.87 10.89
C ILE A 166 -10.97 1.17 9.58
N PHE A 167 -9.85 1.88 9.66
CA PHE A 167 -9.01 2.16 8.49
C PHE A 167 -8.49 0.87 7.85
N GLU A 168 -7.99 -0.07 8.65
CA GLU A 168 -7.48 -1.35 8.17
C GLU A 168 -8.55 -2.14 7.41
N LYS A 169 -9.77 -2.25 7.96
CA LYS A 169 -10.88 -2.93 7.27
C LYS A 169 -11.27 -2.23 5.97
N ALA A 170 -11.30 -0.90 5.95
CA ALA A 170 -11.55 -0.13 4.75
C ALA A 170 -10.48 -0.39 3.68
N TRP A 171 -9.21 -0.43 4.10
CA TRP A 171 -8.06 -0.71 3.24
C TRP A 171 -8.08 -2.12 2.65
N LEU A 172 -8.40 -3.12 3.47
CA LEU A 172 -8.52 -4.52 3.04
C LEU A 172 -9.68 -4.70 2.04
N ALA A 173 -10.79 -3.98 2.22
CA ALA A 173 -11.92 -4.00 1.29
C ALA A 173 -11.67 -3.23 -0.02
N ALA A 174 -10.63 -2.38 -0.09
CA ALA A 174 -10.32 -1.58 -1.26
C ALA A 174 -9.63 -2.40 -2.36
N THR A 175 -10.03 -2.17 -3.62
CA THR A 175 -9.30 -2.62 -4.81
C THR A 175 -7.99 -1.85 -4.98
N SER A 176 -7.09 -2.31 -5.84
CA SER A 176 -5.82 -1.61 -6.13
C SER A 176 -6.03 -0.15 -6.58
N ALA A 177 -6.98 0.09 -7.48
CA ALA A 177 -7.32 1.44 -7.95
C ALA A 177 -7.89 2.34 -6.83
N ARG A 178 -8.67 1.78 -5.90
CA ARG A 178 -9.15 2.51 -4.71
C ARG A 178 -8.02 2.82 -3.76
N ARG A 179 -7.13 1.87 -3.49
CA ARG A 179 -5.94 2.07 -2.64
C ARG A 179 -5.09 3.24 -3.14
N GLN A 180 -4.86 3.35 -4.44
CA GLN A 180 -4.16 4.52 -5.02
C GLN A 180 -4.87 5.86 -4.74
N ARG A 181 -6.20 5.90 -4.86
CA ARG A 181 -6.99 7.09 -4.50
C ARG A 181 -6.90 7.39 -3.01
N ILE A 182 -6.98 6.38 -2.15
CA ILE A 182 -6.79 6.53 -0.70
C ILE A 182 -5.40 7.10 -0.41
N SER A 183 -4.32 6.56 -0.98
CA SER A 183 -2.96 7.09 -0.81
C SER A 183 -2.86 8.55 -1.24
N THR A 184 -3.51 8.93 -2.35
CA THR A 184 -3.57 10.33 -2.80
C THR A 184 -4.30 11.22 -1.78
N THR A 185 -5.39 10.74 -1.21
CA THR A 185 -6.14 11.45 -0.16
C THR A 185 -5.30 11.63 1.10
N VAL A 186 -4.55 10.60 1.51
CA VAL A 186 -3.63 10.66 2.66
C VAL A 186 -2.55 11.72 2.45
N LEU A 187 -1.90 11.73 1.29
CA LEU A 187 -0.87 12.72 0.96
C LEU A 187 -1.41 14.16 0.94
N LYS A 188 -2.64 14.35 0.45
CA LYS A 188 -3.27 15.67 0.35
C LYS A 188 -3.81 16.20 1.68
N SER A 189 -4.22 15.33 2.60
CA SER A 189 -4.87 15.76 3.85
C SER A 189 -3.90 16.44 4.82
N GLN A 190 -2.61 16.10 4.74
CA GLN A 190 -1.56 16.54 5.67
C GLN A 190 -1.95 16.32 7.15
N ASN A 191 -2.77 15.31 7.44
CA ASN A 191 -3.26 15.02 8.78
C ASN A 191 -2.46 13.88 9.43
N PRO A 192 -1.72 14.12 10.53
CA PRO A 192 -0.88 13.11 11.18
C PRO A 192 -1.65 11.85 11.59
N ARG A 193 -2.89 11.99 12.07
CA ARG A 193 -3.73 10.86 12.50
C ARG A 193 -4.07 9.94 11.33
N LEU A 194 -4.34 10.53 10.16
CA LEU A 194 -4.63 9.77 8.95
C LEU A 194 -3.38 9.05 8.43
N VAL A 195 -2.21 9.70 8.52
CA VAL A 195 -0.93 9.09 8.13
C VAL A 195 -0.58 7.92 9.05
N ALA A 196 -0.81 8.03 10.36
CA ALA A 196 -0.59 6.94 11.32
C ALA A 196 -1.50 5.73 11.03
N ALA A 197 -2.80 5.98 10.78
CA ALA A 197 -3.74 4.91 10.41
C ALA A 197 -3.36 4.22 9.09
N TYR A 198 -2.90 5.02 8.12
CA TYR A 198 -2.39 4.51 6.85
C TYR A 198 -1.13 3.66 7.04
N ASP A 199 -0.12 4.13 7.78
CA ASP A 199 1.10 3.37 8.04
C ASP A 199 0.78 2.05 8.78
N HIS A 200 -0.16 2.07 9.73
CA HIS A 200 -0.60 0.87 10.45
C HIS A 200 -1.21 -0.18 9.53
N ALA A 201 -2.19 0.19 8.71
CA ALA A 201 -2.90 -0.73 7.81
C ALA A 201 -2.01 -1.30 6.69
N VAL A 202 -0.86 -0.67 6.46
CA VAL A 202 -0.03 -0.90 5.28
C VAL A 202 1.28 -1.66 5.60
N ARG A 203 1.54 -1.95 6.88
CA ARG A 203 2.80 -2.53 7.41
C ARG A 203 3.44 -3.65 6.60
N ASP A 204 2.65 -4.55 5.99
CA ASP A 204 3.17 -5.74 5.31
C ASP A 204 3.19 -5.66 3.77
N GLY A 205 2.77 -4.54 3.15
CA GLY A 205 2.38 -4.55 1.74
C GLY A 205 2.78 -3.38 0.83
N HIS A 206 3.54 -2.37 1.25
CA HIS A 206 3.79 -1.20 0.40
C HIS A 206 5.09 -0.41 0.63
N ASP A 207 5.29 0.49 -0.35
CA ASP A 207 6.36 1.46 -0.52
C ASP A 207 6.51 2.39 0.70
N PRO A 208 7.55 2.21 1.53
CA PRO A 208 7.80 3.07 2.69
C PRO A 208 7.98 4.55 2.30
N GLN A 209 8.31 4.83 1.04
CA GLN A 209 8.53 6.18 0.56
C GLN A 209 7.27 7.04 0.62
N LEU A 210 6.08 6.48 0.37
CA LEU A 210 4.83 7.24 0.42
C LEU A 210 4.52 7.76 1.82
N VAL A 211 4.80 6.95 2.85
CA VAL A 211 4.62 7.36 4.24
C VAL A 211 5.63 8.44 4.61
N ILE A 212 6.89 8.28 4.19
CA ILE A 212 7.93 9.30 4.39
C ILE A 212 7.52 10.63 3.75
N GLU A 213 7.06 10.63 2.50
CA GLU A 213 6.60 11.85 1.82
C GLU A 213 5.37 12.45 2.50
N ALA A 214 4.40 11.64 2.94
CA ALA A 214 3.25 12.12 3.71
C ALA A 214 3.68 12.81 5.02
N LEU A 215 4.59 12.18 5.77
CA LEU A 215 5.10 12.72 7.04
C LEU A 215 5.94 13.99 6.83
N LYS A 216 6.72 14.08 5.73
CA LYS A 216 7.42 15.30 5.32
C LYS A 216 6.43 16.45 5.11
N LEU A 217 5.34 16.21 4.35
CA LEU A 217 4.29 17.20 4.08
C LEU A 217 3.54 17.62 5.35
N CYS A 218 3.29 16.70 6.28
CA CYS A 218 2.67 16.99 7.58
C CYS A 218 3.58 17.79 8.52
N GLY A 219 4.90 17.76 8.31
CA GLY A 219 5.88 18.31 9.26
C GLY A 219 5.98 17.52 10.57
N ASP A 220 5.56 16.25 10.57
CA ASP A 220 5.64 15.39 11.76
C ASP A 220 7.02 14.75 11.86
N HIS A 221 7.98 15.50 12.40
CA HIS A 221 9.36 15.07 12.51
C HIS A 221 9.60 13.97 13.56
N ASP A 222 8.73 13.85 14.57
CA ASP A 222 8.81 12.78 15.56
C ASP A 222 8.45 11.44 14.89
N ALA A 223 7.32 11.40 14.17
CA ALA A 223 6.93 10.23 13.40
C ALA A 223 7.92 9.89 12.27
N LEU A 224 8.53 10.90 11.62
CA LEU A 224 9.62 10.67 10.65
C LEU A 224 10.81 9.95 11.28
N LEU A 225 11.21 10.36 12.48
CA LEU A 225 12.31 9.74 13.21
C LEU A 225 11.98 8.30 13.58
N ASP A 226 10.80 8.05 14.14
CA ASP A 226 10.36 6.70 14.50
C ASP A 226 10.26 5.79 13.27
N ARG A 227 9.85 6.35 12.12
CA ARG A 227 9.73 5.59 10.87
C ARG A 227 11.07 5.14 10.30
N LEU A 228 12.20 5.72 10.73
CA LEU A 228 13.52 5.21 10.37
C LEU A 228 13.70 3.73 10.79
N HIS A 229 12.98 3.28 11.82
CA HIS A 229 13.00 1.89 12.24
C HIS A 229 12.50 0.96 11.11
N GLY A 230 13.35 0.03 10.69
CA GLY A 230 13.10 -0.93 9.62
C GLY A 230 13.46 -0.46 8.21
N LEU A 231 13.82 0.82 8.03
CA LEU A 231 14.21 1.37 6.72
C LEU A 231 15.68 1.10 6.40
N PRO A 232 16.02 0.93 5.11
CA PRO A 232 17.41 0.93 4.69
C PRO A 232 18.05 2.29 4.94
N PHE A 233 19.35 2.30 5.21
CA PHE A 233 20.10 3.51 5.53
C PHE A 233 20.08 4.54 4.40
N THR A 234 20.00 4.11 3.13
CA THR A 234 19.73 4.99 1.98
C THR A 234 18.49 5.85 2.17
N SER A 235 17.35 5.27 2.50
CA SER A 235 16.11 6.02 2.76
C SER A 235 16.23 6.91 4.00
N ALA A 236 16.98 6.47 5.02
CA ALA A 236 17.25 7.30 6.19
C ALA A 236 18.06 8.57 5.83
N LEU A 237 19.03 8.45 4.92
CA LEU A 237 19.80 9.61 4.43
C LEU A 237 18.91 10.63 3.70
N GLU A 238 17.85 10.21 3.02
CA GLU A 238 16.89 11.13 2.39
C GLU A 238 16.09 11.93 3.44
N VAL A 239 15.75 11.31 4.56
CA VAL A 239 15.11 12.00 5.70
C VAL A 239 16.09 12.98 6.35
N VAL A 240 17.36 12.60 6.50
CA VAL A 240 18.41 13.49 7.02
C VAL A 240 18.65 14.68 6.08
N ALA A 241 18.69 14.46 4.77
CA ALA A 241 18.77 15.52 3.77
C ALA A 241 17.57 16.47 3.88
N TYR A 242 16.35 15.93 4.03
CA TYR A 242 15.16 16.75 4.25
C TYR A 242 15.26 17.59 5.54
N TRP A 243 15.78 17.05 6.64
CA TRP A 243 16.02 17.84 7.86
C TRP A 243 17.09 18.92 7.65
N GLU A 244 18.09 18.67 6.80
CA GLU A 244 19.10 19.66 6.44
C GLU A 244 18.48 20.83 5.67
N GLU A 245 17.65 20.53 4.66
CA GLU A 245 17.00 21.50 3.79
C GLU A 245 15.86 22.29 4.48
N SER A 246 14.97 21.58 5.18
CA SER A 246 13.78 22.19 5.80
C SER A 246 14.07 22.88 7.14
N GLY A 247 15.17 22.50 7.81
CA GLY A 247 15.48 22.94 9.17
C GLY A 247 14.57 22.37 10.28
N GLY A 248 13.57 21.56 9.93
CA GLY A 248 12.63 20.97 10.88
C GLY A 248 13.27 19.86 11.74
N ARG A 249 12.82 19.69 12.99
CA ARG A 249 13.40 18.73 13.94
C ARG A 249 12.32 18.02 14.76
N PRO A 250 12.58 16.79 15.24
CA PRO A 250 11.75 16.13 16.25
C PRO A 250 11.56 17.03 17.48
N LYS A 251 10.41 16.94 18.15
CA LYS A 251 10.12 17.70 19.37
C LYS A 251 10.75 17.06 20.60
N ASN A 252 10.90 15.74 20.61
CA ASN A 252 11.56 15.03 21.69
C ASN A 252 13.04 15.48 21.82
N PRO A 253 13.53 15.89 23.02
CA PRO A 253 14.91 16.30 23.20
C PRO A 253 15.96 15.29 22.72
N SER A 254 15.75 13.98 22.95
CA SER A 254 16.69 12.95 22.50
C SER A 254 16.68 12.81 20.98
N GLY A 255 15.49 12.79 20.37
CA GLY A 255 15.32 12.74 18.93
C GLY A 255 15.89 13.98 18.22
N LYS A 256 15.68 15.16 18.80
CA LYS A 256 16.25 16.42 18.31
C LYS A 256 17.78 16.39 18.29
N ALA A 257 18.42 15.95 19.38
CA ALA A 257 19.87 15.85 19.45
C ALA A 257 20.44 14.88 18.42
N VAL A 258 19.77 13.74 18.20
CA VAL A 258 20.16 12.76 17.17
C VAL A 258 20.01 13.34 15.77
N ALA A 259 18.89 13.99 15.46
CA ALA A 259 18.67 14.62 14.16
C ALA A 259 19.69 15.74 13.87
N GLU A 260 20.04 16.57 14.86
CA GLU A 260 21.06 17.60 14.73
C GLU A 260 22.46 17.02 14.47
N ALA A 261 22.84 15.98 15.22
CA ALA A 261 24.12 15.30 15.02
C ALA A 261 24.18 14.59 13.66
N ALA A 262 23.08 13.98 13.21
CA ALA A 262 22.98 13.34 11.90
C ALA A 262 23.13 14.36 10.76
N VAL A 263 22.46 15.51 10.86
CA VAL A 263 22.59 16.61 9.89
C VAL A 263 24.01 17.18 9.87
N ALA A 264 24.67 17.31 11.02
CA ALA A 264 26.06 17.76 11.08
C ALA A 264 27.00 16.80 10.33
N LEU A 265 26.86 15.48 10.55
CA LEU A 265 27.63 14.47 9.83
C LEU A 265 27.32 14.47 8.32
N TYR A 266 26.04 14.63 7.96
CA TYR A 266 25.60 14.66 6.57
C TYR A 266 26.25 15.81 5.78
N ARG A 267 26.37 17.00 6.37
CA ARG A 267 27.00 18.17 5.73
C ARG A 267 28.47 17.98 5.37
N GLU A 268 29.16 17.03 5.99
CA GLU A 268 30.55 16.72 5.69
C GLU A 268 30.70 15.77 4.49
N LEU A 269 29.64 15.02 4.13
CA LEU A 269 29.69 14.02 3.06
C LEU A 269 30.03 14.59 1.68
N PRO A 270 29.46 15.75 1.23
CA PRO A 270 29.77 16.30 -0.09
C PRO A 270 31.25 16.56 -0.34
N GLY A 271 32.00 16.96 0.71
CA GLY A 271 33.45 17.20 0.62
C GLY A 271 34.30 15.93 0.47
N LEU A 272 33.71 14.75 0.72
CA LEU A 272 34.36 13.44 0.64
C LEU A 272 33.98 12.66 -0.61
N LEU A 273 32.97 13.12 -1.36
CA LEU A 273 32.59 12.51 -2.61
C LEU A 273 33.72 12.67 -3.66
N PRO A 274 33.92 11.67 -4.54
CA PRO A 274 34.84 11.81 -5.66
C PRO A 274 34.44 13.01 -6.52
N GLU A 275 35.41 13.74 -7.05
CA GLU A 275 35.15 14.81 -8.02
C GLU A 275 34.26 14.27 -9.15
N LEU A 276 33.10 14.91 -9.35
CA LEU A 276 32.17 14.60 -10.42
C LEU A 276 32.92 14.61 -11.75
N ARG A 277 33.03 13.42 -12.37
CA ARG A 277 33.61 13.25 -13.71
C ARG A 277 32.91 14.16 -14.73
N PRO A 278 33.61 14.56 -15.81
CA PRO A 278 33.20 15.65 -16.68
C PRO A 278 31.82 15.46 -17.28
N SER A 279 31.20 16.60 -17.63
CA SER A 279 29.86 16.77 -18.19
C SER A 279 29.44 15.60 -19.09
N ARG A 280 28.31 14.99 -18.71
CA ARG A 280 27.62 13.90 -19.41
C ARG A 280 27.71 14.11 -20.94
N PRO A 281 28.10 13.09 -21.73
CA PRO A 281 28.15 13.23 -23.18
C PRO A 281 26.80 13.77 -23.71
N PRO A 282 26.79 14.71 -24.66
CA PRO A 282 25.54 15.23 -25.20
C PRO A 282 24.69 14.09 -25.78
N GLY A 283 23.43 14.01 -25.35
CA GLY A 283 22.50 12.93 -25.72
C GLY A 283 22.55 11.68 -24.82
N ALA A 284 23.49 11.58 -23.89
CA ALA A 284 23.50 10.50 -22.90
C ALA A 284 22.59 10.85 -21.70
N ARG A 285 21.92 9.84 -21.15
CA ARG A 285 21.08 9.95 -19.96
C ARG A 285 21.60 9.01 -18.88
N ASP A 286 21.56 9.47 -17.63
CA ASP A 286 21.86 8.60 -16.49
C ASP A 286 20.80 7.52 -16.35
N ILE A 287 21.24 6.27 -16.25
CA ILE A 287 20.36 5.10 -16.29
C ILE A 287 19.47 5.00 -15.05
N PHE A 288 19.97 5.40 -13.88
CA PHE A 288 19.20 5.38 -12.64
C PHE A 288 18.15 6.49 -12.65
N SER A 289 18.52 7.70 -13.09
CA SER A 289 17.56 8.80 -13.28
C SER A 289 16.45 8.41 -14.25
N PHE A 290 16.80 7.74 -15.36
CA PHE A 290 15.83 7.22 -16.32
C PHE A 290 14.88 6.18 -15.68
N TRP A 291 15.40 5.23 -14.91
CA TRP A 291 14.58 4.23 -14.24
C TRP A 291 13.67 4.84 -13.16
N THR A 292 14.17 5.77 -12.35
CA THR A 292 13.37 6.47 -11.34
C THR A 292 12.20 7.22 -11.97
N GLU A 293 12.42 7.94 -13.08
CA GLU A 293 11.34 8.63 -13.79
C GLU A 293 10.35 7.67 -14.45
N ARG A 294 10.84 6.60 -15.09
CA ARG A 294 9.98 5.62 -15.79
C ARG A 294 9.06 4.87 -14.83
N TYR A 295 9.59 4.43 -13.69
CA TYR A 295 8.85 3.60 -12.75
C TYR A 295 8.20 4.41 -11.62
N GLY A 296 8.26 5.74 -11.67
CA GLY A 296 7.69 6.66 -10.68
C GLY A 296 6.25 6.32 -10.28
N SER A 297 5.37 5.99 -11.22
CA SER A 297 3.96 5.63 -10.94
C SER A 297 3.73 4.18 -10.51
N GLY A 298 4.72 3.28 -10.67
CA GLY A 298 4.60 1.86 -10.34
C GLY A 298 3.74 1.01 -11.29
N GLU A 299 2.98 1.62 -12.21
CA GLU A 299 2.07 0.91 -13.14
C GLU A 299 2.80 -0.10 -14.04
N LEU A 300 4.00 0.24 -14.46
CA LEU A 300 4.82 -0.60 -15.34
C LEU A 300 5.67 -1.63 -14.59
N LEU A 301 5.69 -1.58 -13.25
CA LEU A 301 6.65 -2.34 -12.45
C LEU A 301 6.44 -3.85 -12.59
N GLU A 302 5.22 -4.33 -12.34
CA GLU A 302 4.88 -5.76 -12.45
C GLU A 302 5.03 -6.28 -13.89
N GLN A 303 4.62 -5.48 -14.87
CA GLN A 303 4.75 -5.84 -16.28
C GLN A 303 6.21 -5.97 -16.70
N ASP A 304 7.05 -4.99 -16.36
CA ASP A 304 8.45 -4.97 -16.78
C ASP A 304 9.32 -5.93 -15.94
N LEU A 305 8.92 -6.33 -14.71
CA LEU A 305 9.56 -7.41 -13.93
C LEU A 305 9.49 -8.77 -14.64
N SER A 306 8.43 -9.02 -15.41
CA SER A 306 8.25 -10.24 -16.22
C SER A 306 8.67 -10.07 -17.68
N SER A 307 9.29 -8.93 -18.04
CA SER A 307 9.70 -8.66 -19.43
C SER A 307 10.76 -9.65 -19.93
N PRO A 308 10.77 -10.04 -21.21
CA PRO A 308 11.88 -10.79 -21.79
C PRO A 308 13.18 -9.96 -21.89
N ASP A 309 13.09 -8.63 -21.86
CA ASP A 309 14.24 -7.73 -21.96
C ASP A 309 14.94 -7.52 -20.60
N PRO A 310 16.24 -7.90 -20.45
CA PRO A 310 16.98 -7.75 -19.20
C PRO A 310 17.17 -6.30 -18.76
N PHE A 311 17.15 -5.31 -19.66
CA PHE A 311 17.27 -3.90 -19.29
C PHE A 311 15.97 -3.34 -18.70
N ARG A 312 14.81 -3.82 -19.20
CA ARG A 312 13.51 -3.49 -18.60
C ARG A 312 13.38 -4.11 -17.22
N ARG A 313 13.73 -5.40 -17.09
CA ARG A 313 13.76 -6.09 -15.79
C ARG A 313 14.72 -5.41 -14.81
N ALA A 314 15.92 -5.02 -15.24
CA ALA A 314 16.88 -4.30 -14.39
C ALA A 314 16.30 -3.02 -13.79
N GLY A 315 15.64 -2.19 -14.61
CA GLY A 315 15.00 -0.97 -14.12
C GLY A 315 13.81 -1.23 -13.18
N ALA A 316 12.98 -2.23 -13.50
CA ALA A 316 11.86 -2.62 -12.65
C ALA A 316 12.33 -3.23 -11.31
N LEU A 317 13.44 -3.99 -11.34
CA LEU A 317 14.11 -4.53 -10.15
C LEU A 317 14.73 -3.43 -9.30
N PHE A 318 15.41 -2.45 -9.91
CA PHE A 318 15.96 -1.29 -9.20
C PHE A 318 14.85 -0.52 -8.46
N ALA A 319 13.79 -0.16 -9.18
CA ALA A 319 12.64 0.54 -8.60
C ALA A 319 11.91 -0.33 -7.55
N GLY A 320 11.71 -1.61 -7.83
CA GLY A 320 10.99 -2.52 -6.93
C GLY A 320 11.77 -2.84 -5.66
N ALA A 321 13.10 -2.92 -5.74
CA ALA A 321 13.98 -3.10 -4.60
C ALA A 321 13.97 -1.86 -3.69
N GLN A 322 14.02 -0.65 -4.25
CA GLN A 322 13.91 0.60 -3.48
C GLN A 322 12.56 0.72 -2.75
N ARG A 323 11.48 0.27 -3.40
CA ARG A 323 10.10 0.30 -2.86
C ARG A 323 9.77 -0.87 -1.94
N GLY A 324 10.70 -1.80 -1.74
CA GLY A 324 10.45 -3.01 -0.97
C GLY A 324 9.39 -3.95 -1.55
N SER A 325 9.01 -3.80 -2.83
CA SER A 325 8.01 -4.65 -3.48
C SER A 325 8.57 -6.01 -3.93
N VAL A 326 9.90 -6.12 -4.01
CA VAL A 326 10.59 -7.38 -4.37
C VAL A 326 11.21 -8.02 -3.12
N PRO A 327 10.90 -9.29 -2.81
CA PRO A 327 11.47 -9.98 -1.66
C PRO A 327 13.00 -10.06 -1.71
N ARG A 328 13.66 -9.90 -0.55
CA ARG A 328 15.14 -9.91 -0.44
C ARG A 328 15.77 -11.22 -0.92
N SER A 329 15.11 -12.36 -0.70
CA SER A 329 15.54 -13.67 -1.21
C SER A 329 15.65 -13.67 -2.73
N ARG A 330 14.67 -13.08 -3.41
CA ARG A 330 14.66 -12.92 -4.88
C ARG A 330 15.76 -11.97 -5.34
N LEU A 331 16.01 -10.88 -4.61
CA LEU A 331 17.11 -9.97 -4.91
C LEU A 331 18.48 -10.67 -4.80
N GLN A 332 18.66 -11.50 -3.77
CA GLN A 332 19.88 -12.31 -3.57
C GLN A 332 20.07 -13.38 -4.64
N GLU A 333 19.00 -14.02 -5.09
CA GLU A 333 19.07 -14.97 -6.19
C GLU A 333 19.53 -14.30 -7.49
N ILE A 334 19.01 -13.10 -7.78
CA ILE A 334 19.35 -12.34 -8.98
C ILE A 334 20.80 -11.81 -8.93
N THR A 335 21.32 -11.43 -7.77
CA THR A 335 22.74 -11.02 -7.66
C THR A 335 23.69 -12.18 -7.98
N LEU A 336 23.29 -13.44 -7.78
CA LEU A 336 24.07 -14.62 -8.14
C LEU A 336 23.86 -15.05 -9.60
N ASN A 337 22.59 -15.17 -10.02
CA ASN A 337 22.18 -15.90 -11.23
C ASN A 337 21.60 -15.01 -12.33
N GLY A 338 21.31 -13.74 -12.05
CA GLY A 338 20.69 -12.81 -12.99
C GLY A 338 21.59 -12.40 -14.17
N ALA A 339 20.99 -11.72 -15.14
CA ALA A 339 21.72 -11.09 -16.24
C ALA A 339 22.57 -9.91 -15.73
N TRP A 340 23.65 -9.58 -16.43
CA TRP A 340 24.55 -8.50 -16.00
C TRP A 340 23.87 -7.13 -15.77
N PRO A 341 22.82 -6.70 -16.53
CA PRO A 341 22.14 -5.43 -16.23
C PRO A 341 21.34 -5.48 -14.93
N GLU A 342 20.78 -6.64 -14.59
CA GLU A 342 20.02 -6.87 -13.35
C GLU A 342 20.97 -6.87 -12.15
N LYS A 343 22.11 -7.54 -12.30
CA LYS A 343 23.19 -7.51 -11.30
C LYS A 343 23.70 -6.09 -11.08
N LEU A 344 23.91 -5.32 -12.16
CA LEU A 344 24.29 -3.91 -12.08
C LEU A 344 23.26 -3.08 -11.28
N ALA A 345 21.97 -3.26 -11.58
CA ALA A 345 20.90 -2.57 -10.87
C ALA A 345 20.89 -2.89 -9.36
N LEU A 346 21.20 -4.13 -8.98
CA LEU A 346 21.18 -4.56 -7.59
C LEU A 346 22.47 -4.30 -6.81
N HIS A 347 23.64 -4.20 -7.46
CA HIS A 347 24.92 -3.95 -6.79
C HIS A 347 24.95 -2.66 -5.95
N TYR A 348 24.10 -1.68 -6.27
CA TYR A 348 23.95 -0.44 -5.49
C TYR A 348 22.96 -0.53 -4.34
N LEU A 349 22.09 -1.55 -4.34
CA LEU A 349 20.99 -1.68 -3.39
C LEU A 349 21.17 -2.85 -2.42
N VAL A 350 21.98 -3.84 -2.79
CA VAL A 350 22.21 -5.06 -2.02
C VAL A 350 23.70 -5.37 -2.00
N ALA A 351 24.22 -5.76 -0.83
CA ALA A 351 25.57 -6.27 -0.69
C ALA A 351 25.78 -7.46 -1.64
N ALA A 352 26.53 -7.24 -2.71
CA ALA A 352 26.79 -8.25 -3.71
C ALA A 352 27.81 -9.28 -3.18
N PRO A 353 27.58 -10.59 -3.35
CA PRO A 353 28.46 -11.64 -2.84
C PRO A 353 29.86 -11.55 -3.49
N GLU A 354 30.88 -12.21 -2.94
CA GLU A 354 32.26 -12.09 -3.44
C GLU A 354 32.38 -12.40 -4.93
N ALA A 355 33.27 -11.72 -5.65
CA ALA A 355 33.39 -11.81 -7.11
C ALA A 355 33.55 -13.25 -7.64
N GLY A 356 34.19 -14.15 -6.87
CA GLY A 356 34.37 -15.56 -7.23
C GLY A 356 33.09 -16.42 -7.18
N SER A 357 32.02 -15.92 -6.56
CA SER A 357 30.73 -16.62 -6.45
C SER A 357 29.72 -16.21 -7.53
N ARG A 358 30.06 -15.24 -8.38
CA ARG A 358 29.15 -14.67 -9.38
C ARG A 358 29.34 -15.34 -10.74
N HIS A 359 28.26 -15.83 -11.33
CA HIS A 359 28.28 -16.34 -12.70
C HIS A 359 28.19 -15.17 -13.69
N GLU A 360 29.33 -14.60 -14.09
CA GLU A 360 29.37 -13.38 -14.91
C GLU A 360 30.24 -13.53 -16.16
N HIS A 361 29.75 -12.98 -17.27
CA HIS A 361 30.48 -12.87 -18.55
C HIS A 361 31.01 -11.44 -18.81
N VAL A 362 30.94 -10.56 -17.80
CA VAL A 362 31.33 -9.15 -17.89
C VAL A 362 32.49 -8.88 -16.94
N SER A 363 33.47 -8.09 -17.39
CA SER A 363 34.57 -7.64 -16.54
C SER A 363 34.25 -6.29 -15.91
N TRP A 364 34.21 -6.25 -14.57
CA TRP A 364 34.05 -5.00 -13.83
C TRP A 364 35.39 -4.28 -13.75
N LEU A 365 35.53 -3.14 -14.42
CA LEU A 365 36.78 -2.36 -14.45
C LEU A 365 37.16 -1.78 -13.09
N ARG A 366 36.18 -1.60 -12.20
CA ARG A 366 36.35 -1.14 -10.82
C ARG A 366 35.31 -1.87 -9.95
N PRO A 367 35.57 -3.11 -9.51
CA PRO A 367 34.72 -3.72 -8.51
C PRO A 367 34.87 -2.85 -7.25
N GLN A 368 33.84 -2.09 -6.88
CA GLN A 368 33.86 -1.43 -5.58
C GLN A 368 33.83 -2.53 -4.51
N ASP A 369 34.73 -2.48 -3.55
CA ASP A 369 34.54 -3.18 -2.29
C ASP A 369 33.18 -2.73 -1.76
N ASN A 370 32.25 -3.68 -1.67
CA ASN A 370 30.82 -3.36 -1.55
C ASN A 370 30.46 -2.67 -0.22
N ILE A 371 31.45 -2.30 0.60
CA ILE A 371 31.27 -1.80 1.96
C ILE A 371 30.33 -0.60 1.98
N VAL A 372 30.46 0.36 1.04
CA VAL A 372 29.52 1.49 0.94
C VAL A 372 28.10 0.99 0.62
N ALA A 373 27.94 0.10 -0.35
CA ALA A 373 26.64 -0.49 -0.68
C ALA A 373 26.07 -1.32 0.49
N ALA A 374 26.91 -2.02 1.25
CA ALA A 374 26.54 -2.77 2.45
C ALA A 374 26.03 -1.82 3.54
N ILE A 375 26.78 -0.74 3.84
CA ILE A 375 26.37 0.31 4.79
C ILE A 375 25.04 0.92 4.37
N LEU A 376 24.90 1.29 3.10
CA LEU A 376 23.70 1.89 2.52
C LEU A 376 22.48 0.95 2.52
N ALA A 377 22.71 -0.36 2.40
CA ALA A 377 21.67 -1.39 2.43
C ALA A 377 21.31 -1.86 3.85
N THR A 378 22.09 -1.50 4.88
CA THR A 378 21.78 -1.86 6.27
C THR A 378 20.42 -1.27 6.67
N ARG A 379 19.54 -2.13 7.20
CA ARG A 379 18.26 -1.67 7.76
C ARG A 379 18.47 -1.21 9.19
N LEU A 380 17.88 -0.08 9.57
CA LEU A 380 17.89 0.38 10.95
C LEU A 380 16.91 -0.45 11.81
N PRO A 381 17.21 -0.70 13.09
CA PRO A 381 18.46 -0.40 13.77
C PRO A 381 19.60 -1.37 13.39
N GLY A 382 19.33 -2.48 12.71
CA GLY A 382 20.35 -3.48 12.39
C GLY A 382 20.90 -4.16 13.66
N SER A 383 21.94 -4.96 13.51
CA SER A 383 22.61 -5.59 14.65
C SER A 383 23.93 -4.87 15.00
N PRO A 384 24.30 -4.78 16.29
CA PRO A 384 25.59 -4.20 16.68
C PRO A 384 26.78 -5.01 16.11
N GLU A 385 26.62 -6.31 15.91
CA GLU A 385 27.62 -7.19 15.29
C GLU A 385 27.82 -6.86 13.81
N GLU A 386 26.74 -6.60 13.06
CA GLU A 386 26.82 -6.16 11.66
C GLU A 386 27.60 -4.84 11.54
N SER A 387 27.33 -3.89 12.43
CA SER A 387 28.04 -2.59 12.47
C SER A 387 29.50 -2.74 12.88
N SER A 388 29.81 -3.62 13.83
CA SER A 388 31.18 -3.94 14.25
C SER A 388 31.97 -4.60 13.12
N MET A 389 31.37 -5.57 12.43
CA MET A 389 31.96 -6.25 11.28
C MET A 389 32.23 -5.29 10.12
N LEU A 390 31.33 -4.32 9.87
CA LEU A 390 31.57 -3.26 8.89
C LEU A 390 32.72 -2.34 9.32
N MET A 391 32.82 -2.01 10.61
CA MET A 391 33.94 -1.21 11.15
C MET A 391 35.28 -1.93 11.00
N ASP A 392 35.38 -3.22 11.33
CA ASP A 392 36.63 -3.99 11.20
C ASP A 392 37.13 -4.07 9.75
N ARG A 393 36.20 -4.16 8.80
CA ARG A 393 36.50 -4.11 7.35
C ARG A 393 37.02 -2.76 6.87
N LEU A 394 36.72 -1.66 7.56
CA LEU A 394 37.31 -0.34 7.24
C LEU A 394 38.75 -0.20 7.70
N HIS A 395 39.11 -0.86 8.80
CA HIS A 395 40.46 -0.75 9.38
C HIS A 395 41.52 -1.53 8.59
N THR A 396 41.10 -2.47 7.74
CA THR A 396 42.00 -3.43 7.07
C THR A 396 42.59 -2.97 5.74
N GLY A 397 42.47 -1.70 5.32
CA GLY A 397 42.96 -1.31 3.97
C GLY A 397 43.25 0.15 3.64
N ALA A 398 43.14 1.12 4.56
CA ALA A 398 43.23 2.53 4.16
C ALA A 398 44.14 3.40 5.04
N GLY A 399 45.03 4.15 4.39
CA GLY A 399 45.80 5.23 5.03
C GLY A 399 44.93 6.47 5.33
N PRO A 400 45.39 7.36 6.23
CA PRO A 400 44.61 8.53 6.69
C PRO A 400 44.25 9.56 5.61
N ALA A 401 44.88 9.49 4.42
CA ALA A 401 44.66 10.42 3.31
C ALA A 401 43.64 9.94 2.25
N ASP A 402 43.08 8.74 2.39
CA ASP A 402 42.11 8.21 1.42
C ASP A 402 40.70 8.80 1.65
N ARG A 403 40.23 9.63 0.71
CA ARG A 403 38.89 10.24 0.72
C ARG A 403 37.77 9.18 0.71
N SER A 404 38.00 8.03 0.06
CA SER A 404 37.03 6.93 0.01
C SER A 404 36.83 6.31 1.39
N ALA A 405 37.92 6.06 2.11
CA ALA A 405 37.88 5.56 3.48
C ALA A 405 37.30 6.61 4.46
N GLY A 406 37.53 7.90 4.20
CA GLY A 406 36.89 9.00 4.93
C GLY A 406 35.36 8.99 4.77
N LEU A 407 34.87 8.84 3.53
CA LEU A 407 33.44 8.72 3.23
C LEU A 407 32.81 7.52 3.94
N GLN A 408 33.44 6.35 3.83
CA GLN A 408 32.97 5.11 4.46
C GLN A 408 32.86 5.26 5.99
N ARG A 409 33.89 5.83 6.64
CA ARG A 409 33.87 6.09 8.10
C ARG A 409 32.74 7.05 8.49
N LYS A 410 32.50 8.10 7.70
CA LYS A 410 31.42 9.05 7.98
C LYS A 410 30.03 8.44 7.81
N LEU A 411 29.83 7.61 6.78
CA LEU A 411 28.60 6.86 6.59
C LEU A 411 28.34 5.89 7.77
N LEU A 412 29.37 5.18 8.25
CA LEU A 412 29.23 4.33 9.44
C LEU A 412 28.98 5.10 10.72
N GLN A 413 29.61 6.26 10.91
CA GLN A 413 29.31 7.14 12.06
C GLN A 413 27.86 7.59 12.07
N LEU A 414 27.33 7.96 10.90
CA LEU A 414 25.94 8.39 10.75
C LEU A 414 24.98 7.21 10.94
N LEU A 415 25.27 6.04 10.36
CA LEU A 415 24.54 4.80 10.61
C LEU A 415 24.50 4.49 12.11
N GLY A 416 25.66 4.37 12.76
CA GLY A 416 25.77 4.03 14.18
C GLY A 416 25.07 5.03 15.11
N LEU A 417 25.08 6.32 14.77
CA LEU A 417 24.32 7.34 15.49
C LEU A 417 22.81 7.06 15.46
N LEU A 418 22.26 6.73 14.28
CA LEU A 418 20.84 6.41 14.12
C LEU A 418 20.48 5.07 14.76
N GLN A 419 21.32 4.05 14.62
CA GLN A 419 21.13 2.75 15.30
C GLN A 419 21.11 2.92 16.82
N GLY A 420 22.04 3.72 17.35
CA GLY A 420 22.15 3.99 18.78
C GLY A 420 20.90 4.65 19.37
N TYR A 421 20.11 5.41 18.59
CA TYR A 421 18.84 5.95 19.07
C TYR A 421 17.83 4.85 19.40
N PHE A 422 17.72 3.83 18.54
CA PHE A 422 16.78 2.72 18.69
C PHE A 422 17.28 1.61 19.63
N LEU A 423 18.60 1.40 19.68
CA LEU A 423 19.21 0.38 20.54
C LEU A 423 19.34 0.83 22.00
N ARG A 424 19.20 2.14 22.30
CA ARG A 424 19.15 2.67 23.68
C ARG A 424 17.94 2.10 24.43
N GLY A 425 18.16 1.00 25.14
CA GLY A 425 17.14 0.30 25.94
C GLY A 425 17.12 -1.22 25.74
N LEU A 426 17.82 -1.74 24.73
CA LEU A 426 18.08 -3.17 24.59
C LEU A 426 19.26 -3.55 25.50
N ILE A 427 18.99 -4.30 26.56
CA ILE A 427 20.03 -5.03 27.28
C ILE A 427 20.48 -6.14 26.34
N THR A 428 21.61 -5.94 25.67
CA THR A 428 22.31 -7.03 24.99
C THR A 428 22.88 -7.91 26.09
N VAL A 429 22.23 -9.04 26.37
CA VAL A 429 22.86 -10.13 27.11
C VAL A 429 23.89 -10.71 26.15
N ASP A 430 25.15 -10.35 26.36
CA ASP A 430 26.26 -10.97 25.66
C ASP A 430 26.23 -12.46 26.03
N SER A 431 26.20 -13.34 25.03
CA SER A 431 26.29 -14.81 25.24
C SER A 431 27.69 -15.27 25.63
N SER A 432 28.58 -14.31 25.88
CA SER A 432 29.88 -14.46 26.52
C SER A 432 29.68 -14.49 28.04
N ASP A 433 29.62 -15.69 28.62
CA ASP A 433 29.72 -15.90 30.08
C ASP A 433 31.11 -15.50 30.65
N ASP A 434 32.05 -15.04 29.82
CA ASP A 434 33.35 -14.62 30.29
C ASP A 434 33.27 -13.25 30.99
N ALA A 435 33.29 -13.28 32.32
CA ALA A 435 33.50 -12.11 33.16
C ALA A 435 34.85 -11.44 32.82
N THR A 436 34.81 -10.31 32.12
CA THR A 436 36.01 -9.58 31.67
C THR A 436 36.65 -8.70 32.75
N GLU A 437 36.01 -8.54 33.91
CA GLU A 437 36.58 -7.86 35.06
C GLU A 437 37.29 -8.85 35.99
N LYS A 438 38.58 -8.60 36.30
CA LYS A 438 39.40 -9.41 37.23
C LYS A 438 38.82 -9.58 38.65
N THR A 439 37.75 -8.86 38.98
CA THR A 439 37.10 -8.85 40.30
C THR A 439 35.66 -9.36 40.26
N ALA A 440 35.13 -9.73 39.10
CA ALA A 440 33.81 -10.32 39.00
C ALA A 440 33.90 -11.81 39.37
N VAL A 441 33.04 -12.24 40.29
CA VAL A 441 32.94 -13.63 40.76
C VAL A 441 31.61 -14.19 40.26
N GLU A 442 31.65 -15.37 39.64
CA GLU A 442 30.45 -16.08 39.21
C GLU A 442 29.56 -16.38 40.41
N THR A 443 28.27 -16.07 40.30
CA THR A 443 27.29 -16.25 41.37
C THR A 443 27.10 -17.71 41.80
N GLU A 444 27.60 -18.67 41.01
CA GLU A 444 27.57 -20.10 41.33
C GLU A 444 28.70 -20.51 42.30
N GLU A 445 29.73 -19.68 42.49
CA GLU A 445 30.86 -19.95 43.40
C GLU A 445 30.74 -19.28 44.78
N MET A 446 29.73 -18.43 45.01
CA MET A 446 29.50 -17.78 46.31
C MET A 446 28.41 -18.50 47.11
N THR A 447 28.81 -19.47 47.94
CA THR A 447 27.89 -20.19 48.82
C THR A 447 27.49 -19.44 50.10
N ASP A 448 28.10 -18.30 50.42
CA ASP A 448 27.92 -17.65 51.73
C ASP A 448 27.77 -16.11 51.65
N MET A 449 26.70 -15.62 51.03
CA MET A 449 26.21 -14.25 51.30
C MET A 449 24.71 -14.24 51.58
N GLU A 450 24.34 -13.76 52.78
CA GLU A 450 22.98 -13.38 53.13
C GLU A 450 22.62 -12.06 52.43
N TRP A 451 21.48 -12.03 51.75
CA TRP A 451 20.94 -10.87 51.03
C TRP A 451 20.16 -9.92 51.93
#